data_AF-A0A1F3D1J9-F1
#
_entry.id   AF-A0A1F3D1J9-F1
#
_cell.length_a   1.000
_cell.length_b   1.000
_cell.length_c   1.000
_cell.angle_alpha   90.00
_cell.angle_beta   90.00
_cell.angle_gamma   90.00
#
_symmetry.space_group_name_H-M   'P 1'
#
loop_
_entity.id
_entity.type
_entity.pdbx_description
1 polymer ?
#
loop_
_entity_poly.entity_id
_entity_poly.type
_entity_poly.pdbx_seq_one_letter_code
_entity_poly.pdbx_strand_id
1 'polypeptide(L)'
;MKPSATIINTGRGGLINQQDLISALKSGRIAGAGLDVFEYEPLATDSELLTMKNVVLTPHVAWYTEESIVNLHHEVIDDVVRVLRGSKPRNCVNIKE
;
A
#
# COMPACT_ATOMS: atom_id res chain seq x y z
N MET A 1 0.05 -10.30 19.91
CA MET A 1 -1.21 -10.42 19.14
C MET A 1 -1.89 -11.73 19.49
N LYS A 2 -3.20 -11.87 19.25
CA LYS A 2 -3.89 -13.15 19.41
C LYS A 2 -3.34 -14.15 18.38
N PRO A 3 -3.19 -15.45 18.71
CA PRO A 3 -2.78 -16.48 17.74
C PRO A 3 -3.71 -16.56 16.52
N SER A 4 -4.98 -16.20 16.68
CA SER A 4 -5.98 -16.17 15.61
C SER A 4 -6.00 -14.88 14.78
N ALA A 5 -5.17 -13.89 15.08
CA ALA A 5 -5.22 -12.60 14.39
C ALA A 5 -4.59 -12.67 12.99
N THR A 6 -5.16 -11.88 12.07
CA THR A 6 -4.60 -11.63 10.74
C THR A 6 -4.22 -10.16 10.64
N ILE A 7 -3.02 -9.87 10.12
CA ILE A 7 -2.58 -8.49 9.84
C ILE A 7 -2.99 -8.11 8.43
N ILE A 8 -3.52 -6.89 8.23
CA ILE A 8 -3.81 -6.35 6.89
C ILE A 8 -3.07 -5.03 6.76
N ASN A 9 -2.27 -4.86 5.69
CA ASN A 9 -1.56 -3.62 5.40
C ASN A 9 -1.77 -3.17 3.95
N THR A 10 -2.48 -2.04 3.80
CA THR A 10 -2.66 -1.29 2.55
C THR A 10 -2.10 0.14 2.67
N GLY A 11 -1.33 0.42 3.73
CA GLY A 11 -0.75 1.73 4.01
C GLY A 11 0.60 1.90 3.33
N ARG A 12 1.68 1.66 4.08
CA ARG A 12 3.06 1.69 3.55
C ARG A 12 3.84 0.49 4.10
N GLY A 13 4.78 -0.02 3.32
CA GLY A 13 5.59 -1.17 3.71
C GLY A 13 6.40 -0.94 4.98
N GLY A 14 7.06 0.22 5.08
CA GLY A 14 7.88 0.59 6.24
C GLY A 14 7.14 0.75 7.57
N LEU A 15 5.81 0.56 7.61
CA LEU A 15 5.04 0.52 8.87
C LEU A 15 5.22 -0.79 9.64
N ILE A 16 5.65 -1.86 8.96
CA ILE A 16 5.82 -3.20 9.54
C ILE A 16 7.25 -3.64 9.30
N ASN A 17 7.93 -4.11 10.35
CA ASN A 17 9.18 -4.83 10.19
C ASN A 17 8.88 -6.17 9.50
N GLN A 18 9.32 -6.33 8.25
CA GLN A 18 8.96 -7.48 7.42
C GLN A 18 9.56 -8.78 7.96
N GLN A 19 10.76 -8.74 8.54
CA GLN A 19 11.43 -9.92 9.08
C GLN A 19 10.73 -10.45 10.34
N ASP A 20 10.26 -9.55 11.20
CA ASP A 20 9.46 -9.91 12.39
C ASP A 20 8.11 -10.50 11.98
N LEU A 21 7.48 -9.94 10.94
CA LEU A 21 6.23 -10.47 10.40
C LEU A 21 6.42 -11.91 9.88
N ILE A 22 7.43 -12.13 9.03
CA ILE A 22 7.82 -13.46 8.51
C ILE A 22 8.02 -14.45 9.67
N SER A 23 8.74 -14.04 10.70
CA SER A 23 9.02 -14.88 11.88
C SER A 23 7.76 -15.21 12.67
N ALA A 24 6.86 -14.23 12.85
CA ALA A 24 5.58 -14.43 13.53
C ALA A 24 4.63 -15.35 12.77
N LEU A 25 4.61 -15.27 11.44
CA LEU A 25 3.81 -16.14 10.57
C LEU A 25 4.33 -17.58 10.59
N LYS A 26 5.65 -17.77 10.42
CA LYS A 26 6.30 -19.09 10.46
C LYS A 26 6.10 -19.82 11.78
N SER A 27 6.18 -19.09 12.90
CA SER A 27 6.02 -19.65 14.24
C SER A 27 4.55 -19.85 14.66
N GLY A 28 3.59 -19.44 13.82
CA GLY A 28 2.16 -19.51 14.16
C GLY A 28 1.75 -18.57 15.30
N ARG A 29 2.53 -17.52 15.57
CA ARG A 29 2.20 -16.48 16.57
C ARG A 29 0.98 -15.65 16.14
N ILE A 30 0.75 -15.54 14.84
CA ILE A 30 -0.46 -14.98 14.22
C ILE A 30 -0.94 -15.91 13.11
N ALA A 31 -2.24 -15.83 12.80
CA ALA A 31 -2.87 -16.74 11.86
C ALA A 31 -2.43 -16.47 10.41
N GLY A 32 -2.26 -15.20 10.03
CA GLY A 32 -1.91 -14.83 8.66
C GLY A 32 -1.66 -13.35 8.42
N ALA A 33 -1.41 -12.99 7.16
CA ALA A 33 -1.26 -11.61 6.73
C ALA A 33 -1.82 -11.36 5.32
N GLY A 34 -2.39 -10.18 5.09
CA GLY A 34 -2.74 -9.65 3.77
C GLY A 34 -1.96 -8.36 3.53
N LEU A 35 -1.09 -8.34 2.52
CA LEU A 35 -0.19 -7.21 2.26
C LEU A 35 -0.35 -6.72 0.83
N ASP A 36 -0.67 -5.44 0.67
CA ASP A 36 -0.60 -4.75 -0.63
C ASP A 36 0.71 -3.99 -0.82
N VAL A 37 1.43 -3.72 0.27
CA VAL A 37 2.65 -2.90 0.28
C VAL A 37 3.79 -3.63 0.98
N PHE A 38 5.02 -3.38 0.53
CA PHE A 38 6.24 -4.06 0.98
C PHE A 38 7.32 -3.06 1.39
N GLU A 39 8.25 -3.47 2.25
CA GLU A 39 9.35 -2.60 2.68
C GLU A 39 10.19 -2.11 1.49
N TYR A 40 10.41 -3.01 0.53
CA TYR A 40 11.02 -2.71 -0.76
C TYR A 40 10.10 -3.19 -1.88
N GLU A 41 9.89 -2.32 -2.87
CA GLU A 41 8.98 -2.58 -3.99
C GLU A 41 9.75 -2.45 -5.32
N PRO A 42 9.65 -3.44 -6.22
CA PRO A 42 8.83 -4.66 -6.13
C PRO A 42 9.36 -5.66 -5.10
N LEU A 43 8.48 -6.54 -4.62
CA LEU A 43 8.87 -7.63 -3.72
C LEU A 43 9.91 -8.53 -4.40
N ALA A 44 11.01 -8.83 -3.69
CA ALA A 44 12.05 -9.71 -4.19
C ALA A 44 11.49 -11.09 -4.56
N THR A 45 11.93 -11.65 -5.70
CA THR A 45 11.40 -12.91 -6.24
C THR A 45 11.72 -14.14 -5.38
N ASP A 46 12.72 -14.02 -4.51
CA ASP A 46 13.13 -15.02 -3.52
C ASP A 46 12.53 -14.75 -2.12
N SER A 47 11.64 -13.77 -1.98
CA SER A 47 10.97 -13.45 -0.72
C SER A 47 10.17 -14.63 -0.19
N GLU A 48 10.37 -14.93 1.10
CA GLU A 48 9.68 -16.04 1.77
C GLU A 48 8.15 -15.87 1.77
N LEU A 49 7.68 -14.61 1.80
CA LEU A 49 6.25 -14.27 1.77
C LEU A 49 5.53 -14.87 0.56
N LEU A 50 6.22 -15.04 -0.58
CA LEU A 50 5.65 -15.61 -1.81
C LEU A 50 5.26 -17.08 -1.67
N THR A 51 5.82 -17.80 -0.70
CA THR A 51 5.60 -19.25 -0.51
C THR A 51 4.71 -19.58 0.69
N MET A 52 4.37 -18.59 1.50
CA MET A 52 3.60 -18.79 2.74
C MET A 52 2.12 -19.00 2.45
N LYS A 53 1.57 -20.14 2.89
CA LYS A 53 0.16 -20.50 2.70
C LYS A 53 -0.83 -19.62 3.46
N ASN A 54 -0.36 -18.93 4.50
CA ASN A 54 -1.17 -18.04 5.34
C ASN A 54 -0.95 -16.55 5.01
N VAL A 55 -0.45 -16.25 3.82
CA VAL A 55 -0.21 -14.90 3.34
C VAL A 55 -0.92 -14.68 2.01
N VAL A 56 -1.56 -13.52 1.86
CA VAL A 56 -2.12 -13.03 0.60
C VAL A 56 -1.38 -11.75 0.23
N LEU A 57 -0.93 -11.65 -1.02
CA LEU A 57 -0.13 -10.55 -1.51
C LEU A 57 -0.80 -9.89 -2.72
N THR A 58 -0.80 -8.57 -2.77
CA THR A 58 -1.19 -7.79 -3.95
C THR A 58 -0.07 -6.77 -4.28
N PRO A 59 0.16 -6.44 -5.55
CA PRO A 59 1.32 -5.65 -5.97
C PRO A 59 1.09 -4.12 -5.91
N HIS A 60 0.77 -3.57 -4.73
CA HIS A 60 0.53 -2.14 -4.51
C HIS A 60 -0.59 -1.57 -5.40
N VAL A 61 -1.72 -2.28 -5.40
CA VAL A 61 -2.89 -2.01 -6.26
C VAL A 61 -4.19 -1.88 -5.47
N ALA A 62 -4.14 -1.72 -4.14
CA ALA A 62 -5.35 -1.51 -3.33
C ALA A 62 -6.14 -0.25 -3.74
N TRP A 63 -5.50 0.71 -4.41
CA TRP A 63 -6.14 1.91 -4.93
C TRP A 63 -6.85 1.70 -6.28
N TYR A 64 -6.52 0.63 -7.01
CA TYR A 64 -6.89 0.48 -8.42
C TYR A 64 -8.28 -0.13 -8.60
N THR A 65 -9.07 0.57 -9.40
CA THR A 65 -10.30 0.16 -10.07
C THR A 65 -10.34 0.92 -11.40
N GLU A 66 -11.13 0.47 -12.38
CA GLU A 66 -11.29 1.21 -13.64
C GLU A 66 -11.87 2.61 -13.41
N GLU A 67 -12.72 2.77 -12.41
CA GLU A 67 -13.30 4.05 -12.01
C GLU A 67 -12.28 4.96 -11.32
N SER A 68 -11.44 4.41 -10.43
CA SER A 68 -10.46 5.21 -9.68
C SER A 68 -9.34 5.74 -10.56
N ILE A 69 -8.91 5.01 -11.59
CA ILE A 69 -7.91 5.51 -12.54
C ILE A 69 -8.45 6.70 -13.34
N VAL A 70 -9.71 6.66 -13.78
CA VAL A 70 -10.34 7.78 -14.51
C VAL A 70 -10.45 9.00 -13.61
N ASN A 71 -10.90 8.82 -12.36
CA ASN A 71 -11.03 9.92 -11.40
C ASN A 71 -9.67 10.55 -11.08
N LEU A 72 -8.65 9.73 -10.82
CA LEU A 72 -7.28 10.19 -10.57
C LEU A 72 -6.76 11.06 -11.72
N HIS A 73 -6.92 10.60 -12.96
CA HIS A 73 -6.50 11.37 -14.13
C HIS A 73 -7.20 12.72 -14.23
N HIS A 74 -8.53 12.75 -14.04
CA HIS A 74 -9.29 13.99 -14.07
C HIS A 74 -8.84 14.97 -12.98
N GLU A 75 -8.70 14.50 -11.73
CA GLU A 75 -8.30 15.37 -10.61
C GLU A 75 -6.91 15.98 -10.82
N VAL A 76 -5.94 15.19 -11.28
CA VAL A 76 -4.58 15.66 -11.56
C VAL A 76 -4.58 16.71 -12.68
N ILE A 77 -5.29 16.44 -13.78
CA ILE A 77 -5.36 17.36 -14.92
C ILE A 77 -6.07 18.66 -14.54
N ASP A 78 -7.18 18.58 -13.79
CA ASP A 78 -7.91 19.74 -13.30
C ASP A 78 -7.01 20.66 -12.47
N ASP A 79 -6.21 20.10 -11.55
CA ASP A 79 -5.31 20.89 -10.71
C ASP A 79 -4.16 21.52 -11.52
N VAL A 80 -3.61 20.81 -12.51
CA VAL A 80 -2.63 21.37 -13.45
C VAL A 80 -3.22 22.55 -14.22
N VAL A 81 -4.43 22.40 -14.78
CA VAL A 81 -5.11 23.46 -15.54
C VAL A 81 -5.41 24.67 -14.64
N ARG A 82 -5.85 24.46 -13.40
CA ARG A 82 -6.08 25.55 -12.43
C ARG A 82 -4.82 26.36 -12.19
N VAL A 83 -3.69 25.70 -11.95
CA VAL A 83 -2.40 26.35 -11.71
C VAL A 83 -1.95 27.15 -12.92
N LEU A 84 -2.03 26.58 -14.12
CA LEU A 84 -1.67 27.27 -15.36
C LEU A 84 -2.56 28.49 -15.66
N ARG A 85 -3.77 28.55 -15.10
CA ARG A 85 -4.70 29.70 -15.18
C ARG A 85 -4.54 30.69 -14.02
N GLY A 86 -3.51 30.54 -13.18
CA GLY A 86 -3.24 31.44 -12.05
C GLY A 86 -4.11 31.18 -10.80
N SER A 87 -4.86 30.08 -10.76
CA SER A 87 -5.62 29.64 -9.58
C SER A 87 -4.81 28.67 -8.72
N LYS A 88 -5.14 28.55 -7.43
CA LYS A 88 -4.57 27.51 -6.57
C LYS A 88 -5.12 26.11 -6.95
N PRO A 89 -4.29 25.04 -6.86
CA PRO A 89 -4.77 23.67 -7.01
C PRO A 89 -5.69 23.31 -5.82
N ARG A 90 -6.63 22.39 -6.04
CA ARG A 90 -7.57 21.92 -5.02
C ARG A 90 -6.88 21.01 -4.01
N ASN A 91 -6.04 20.08 -4.48
CA ASN A 91 -5.43 19.03 -3.66
C ASN A 91 -3.99 19.37 -3.23
N CYS A 92 -3.78 20.60 -2.74
CA CYS A 92 -2.44 21.04 -2.34
C CYS A 92 -2.10 20.57 -0.93
N VAL A 93 -1.05 19.75 -0.80
CA VAL A 93 -0.59 19.21 0.50
C VAL A 93 0.39 20.12 1.25
N ASN A 94 0.92 21.14 0.57
CA ASN A 94 2.01 21.99 1.06
C ASN A 94 1.78 23.47 0.77
N ILE A 95 0.53 23.95 0.94
CA ILE A 95 0.22 25.38 0.86
C ILE A 95 1.13 26.13 1.83
N LYS A 96 1.93 27.05 1.28
CA LYS A 96 2.57 28.10 2.05
C LYS A 96 1.60 29.27 2.09
N GLU A 97 1.19 29.66 3.30
CA GLU A 97 0.44 30.89 3.53
C GLU A 97 1.26 32.14 3.16
#